data_AF-A0A3S9LFS3-F1
#
_entry.id   AF-A0A3S9LFS3-F1
#
_cell.length_a   1.000
_cell.length_b   1.000
_cell.length_c   1.000
_cell.angle_alpha   90.00
_cell.angle_beta   90.00
_cell.angle_gamma   90.00
#
_symmetry.space_group_name_H-M   'P 1'
#
loop_
_entity.id
_entity.type
_entity.pdbx_description
1 polymer ?
#
loop_
_entity_poly.entity_id
_entity_poly.type
_entity_poly.pdbx_seq_one_letter_code
_entity_poly.pdbx_strand_id
1 'polypeptide(L)'
;MTRSGRHLSNARSRYAAVRESLGERAAPFLGIDPRALGAFRIALALVLLWDLLVYRLPGVSAFYTDGGVLPRSTLAEAFPLLEAVSIHALSGSAWAQTGLLALAACAAVCLLVGYRTRLAAVVSLILLASLYARNPYVINGGNTVLVVVLFVSLSLPLDARWSLGAGRRSGETDRADDDADPRRCSVGTAVTLLTLVSIYTVNAVAKYRSDAWMSGGAVAQIFQLSEFVVRFGPFVAEHAAILETVNWLWTALLSASVLLVVATGRLRTGVVLAFVSAHLGMAATMRLGVFPFVMISILLLFLPPGVWTLFESVTPTLRGSSRPAEADSAYRGDGGSAAGPERRGDGSATDAAPRSRGRRAIRGGSTLLLVGFFVALVWWQAAGVGLVDLPASESDGGLSEVSWSFFAPNTPDGSNWYVVRGTLESGDAIDLRDGGAVTYDRPPDAAETYPSTLWHQFGFRMKSAGADRYRPLAAYACEQSDRNVTAVTVFHVEQPVDPDGPVGDPVTEEKVRVAC
;
A
#
# COMPACT_ATOMS: atom_id res chain seq x y z
N MET A 1 7.34 6.55 -57.00
CA MET A 1 7.60 6.49 -55.53
C MET A 1 6.42 6.95 -54.64
N THR A 2 5.25 7.33 -55.16
CA THR A 2 4.14 7.94 -54.39
C THR A 2 3.08 6.97 -53.84
N ARG A 3 3.07 5.69 -54.25
CA ARG A 3 2.03 4.71 -53.87
C ARG A 3 2.25 4.06 -52.50
N SER A 4 3.51 3.90 -52.07
CA SER A 4 3.87 3.28 -50.77
C SER A 4 3.60 4.22 -49.57
N GLY A 5 3.85 5.54 -49.74
CA GLY A 5 3.58 6.54 -48.70
C GLY A 5 2.10 6.70 -48.34
N ARG A 6 1.20 6.61 -49.33
CA ARG A 6 -0.27 6.65 -49.12
C ARG A 6 -0.81 5.42 -48.38
N HIS A 7 -0.22 4.24 -48.61
CA HIS A 7 -0.65 3.01 -47.92
C HIS A 7 -0.26 3.02 -46.44
N LEU A 8 0.93 3.53 -46.12
CA LEU A 8 1.40 3.71 -44.74
C LEU A 8 0.64 4.81 -43.98
N SER A 9 0.23 5.91 -44.64
CA SER A 9 -0.61 6.94 -44.01
C SER A 9 -2.02 6.44 -43.72
N ASN A 10 -2.61 5.66 -44.63
CA ASN A 10 -3.94 5.07 -44.45
C ASN A 10 -3.96 4.02 -43.33
N ALA A 11 -2.91 3.19 -43.22
CA ALA A 11 -2.77 2.24 -42.11
C ALA A 11 -2.61 2.95 -40.75
N ARG A 12 -1.84 4.03 -40.69
CA ARG A 12 -1.69 4.85 -39.45
C ARG A 12 -2.99 5.54 -39.05
N SER A 13 -3.74 6.07 -40.02
CA SER A 13 -5.06 6.69 -39.79
C SER A 13 -6.08 5.66 -39.29
N ARG A 14 -6.16 4.48 -39.92
CA ARG A 14 -7.02 3.37 -39.46
C ARG A 14 -6.65 2.89 -38.07
N TYR A 15 -5.36 2.73 -37.77
CA TYR A 15 -4.90 2.35 -36.44
C TYR A 15 -5.24 3.40 -35.37
N ALA A 16 -5.11 4.69 -35.70
CA ALA A 16 -5.49 5.77 -34.81
C ALA A 16 -7.00 5.77 -34.51
N ALA A 17 -7.85 5.61 -35.53
CA ALA A 17 -9.30 5.55 -35.39
C ALA A 17 -9.77 4.32 -34.59
N VAL A 18 -9.16 3.15 -34.81
CA VAL A 18 -9.46 1.94 -34.01
C VAL A 18 -9.07 2.15 -32.55
N ARG A 19 -7.91 2.75 -32.29
CA ARG A 19 -7.44 3.02 -30.92
C ARG A 19 -8.33 4.04 -30.20
N GLU A 20 -8.80 5.06 -30.91
CA GLU A 20 -9.72 6.07 -30.39
C GLU A 20 -11.09 5.45 -30.05
N SER A 21 -11.65 4.67 -30.96
CA SER A 21 -12.92 3.94 -30.73
C SER A 21 -12.83 2.93 -29.56
N LEU A 22 -11.71 2.22 -29.42
CA LEU A 22 -11.47 1.35 -28.27
C LEU A 22 -11.31 2.14 -26.97
N GLY A 23 -10.66 3.32 -27.02
CA GLY A 23 -10.52 4.22 -25.89
C GLY A 23 -11.86 4.75 -25.40
N GLU A 24 -12.74 5.18 -26.30
CA GLU A 24 -14.10 5.64 -25.99
C GLU A 24 -14.96 4.54 -25.36
N ARG A 25 -14.87 3.32 -25.90
CA ARG A 25 -15.60 2.16 -25.34
C ARG A 25 -15.05 1.71 -23.98
N ALA A 26 -13.75 1.84 -23.75
CA ALA A 26 -13.11 1.48 -22.48
C ALA A 26 -13.25 2.56 -21.41
N ALA A 27 -13.40 3.83 -21.78
CA ALA A 27 -13.42 4.96 -20.85
C ALA A 27 -14.48 4.88 -19.72
N PRO A 28 -15.71 4.39 -19.95
CA PRO A 28 -16.67 4.18 -18.86
C PRO A 28 -16.18 3.18 -17.81
N PHE A 29 -15.41 2.18 -18.22
CA PHE A 29 -14.97 1.07 -17.40
C PHE A 29 -13.61 1.34 -16.73
N LEU A 30 -12.62 1.75 -17.51
CA LEU A 30 -11.20 1.89 -17.14
C LEU A 30 -10.72 3.35 -17.08
N GLY A 31 -11.59 4.31 -17.38
CA GLY A 31 -11.30 5.75 -17.27
C GLY A 31 -11.59 6.28 -15.87
N ILE A 32 -10.63 7.03 -15.34
CA ILE A 32 -10.68 7.60 -13.98
C ILE A 32 -11.00 9.10 -14.06
N ASP A 33 -11.90 9.55 -13.17
CA ASP A 33 -12.21 10.97 -13.01
C ASP A 33 -11.00 11.73 -12.41
N PRO A 34 -10.59 12.90 -12.96
CA PRO A 34 -9.50 13.69 -12.39
C PRO A 34 -9.64 14.04 -10.91
N ARG A 35 -10.87 14.21 -10.40
CA ARG A 35 -11.14 14.47 -8.97
C ARG A 35 -10.83 13.23 -8.13
N ALA A 36 -11.15 12.03 -8.64
CA ALA A 36 -10.76 10.78 -8.02
C ALA A 36 -9.24 10.61 -7.94
N LEU A 37 -8.48 11.01 -8.97
CA LEU A 37 -7.01 11.02 -8.93
C LEU A 37 -6.47 11.97 -7.85
N GLY A 38 -7.07 13.15 -7.70
CA GLY A 38 -6.74 14.11 -6.66
C GLY A 38 -7.02 13.56 -5.25
N ALA A 39 -8.21 12.97 -5.05
CA ALA A 39 -8.60 12.36 -3.78
C ALA A 39 -7.71 11.18 -3.41
N PHE A 40 -7.43 10.29 -4.36
CA PHE A 40 -6.51 9.16 -4.19
C PHE A 40 -5.11 9.64 -3.79
N ARG A 41 -4.56 10.66 -4.46
CA ARG A 41 -3.25 11.23 -4.10
C ARG A 41 -3.23 11.74 -2.65
N ILE A 42 -4.26 12.47 -2.25
CA ILE A 42 -4.39 13.02 -0.89
C ILE A 42 -4.49 11.87 0.12
N ALA A 43 -5.39 10.92 -0.09
CA ALA A 43 -5.60 9.78 0.79
C ALA A 43 -4.32 8.93 0.92
N LEU A 44 -3.65 8.63 -0.20
CA LEU A 44 -2.40 7.88 -0.21
C LEU A 44 -1.28 8.61 0.56
N ALA A 45 -1.16 9.93 0.39
CA ALA A 45 -0.18 10.73 1.11
C ALA A 45 -0.48 10.80 2.62
N LEU A 46 -1.75 10.86 3.01
CA LEU A 46 -2.15 10.77 4.43
C LEU A 46 -1.82 9.41 5.03
N VAL A 47 -2.05 8.32 4.30
CA VAL A 47 -1.65 6.97 4.73
C VAL A 47 -0.14 6.87 4.90
N LEU A 48 0.65 7.45 3.99
CA LEU A 48 2.11 7.50 4.13
C LEU A 48 2.55 8.29 5.36
N LEU A 49 1.96 9.47 5.59
CA LEU A 49 2.29 10.28 6.76
C LEU A 49 1.91 9.57 8.05
N TRP A 50 0.77 8.89 8.08
CA TRP A 50 0.37 8.09 9.23
C TRP A 50 1.32 6.91 9.49
N ASP A 51 1.69 6.15 8.45
CA ASP A 51 2.68 5.07 8.58
C ASP A 51 4.00 5.64 9.13
N LEU A 52 4.56 6.67 8.50
CA LEU A 52 5.85 7.22 8.87
C LEU A 52 5.87 7.87 10.26
N LEU A 53 4.89 8.74 10.57
CA LEU A 53 4.93 9.58 11.76
C LEU A 53 4.29 8.94 12.99
N VAL A 54 3.24 8.13 12.80
CA VAL A 54 2.50 7.51 13.92
C VAL A 54 2.97 6.09 14.18
N TYR A 55 3.26 5.33 13.12
CA TYR A 55 3.68 3.93 13.26
C TYR A 55 5.20 3.79 13.38
N ARG A 56 5.96 4.37 12.45
CA ARG A 56 7.40 4.08 12.30
C ARG A 56 8.28 4.95 13.20
N LEU A 57 7.97 6.24 13.32
CA LEU A 57 8.78 7.18 14.09
C LEU A 57 8.93 6.79 15.57
N PRO A 58 7.88 6.38 16.30
CA PRO A 58 8.04 5.95 17.70
C PRO A 58 8.88 4.67 17.84
N GLY A 59 8.93 3.84 16.79
CA GLY A 59 9.65 2.56 16.78
C GLY A 59 11.07 2.64 16.21
N VAL A 60 11.62 3.82 15.93
CA VAL A 60 12.93 3.97 15.26
C VAL A 60 14.03 3.20 15.98
N SER A 61 14.21 3.46 17.27
CA SER A 61 15.27 2.84 18.06
C SER A 61 15.12 1.32 18.09
N ALA A 62 13.93 0.83 18.41
CA ALA A 62 13.67 -0.61 18.55
C ALA A 62 13.82 -1.37 17.22
N PHE A 63 13.30 -0.86 16.10
CA PHE A 63 13.15 -1.67 14.89
C PHE A 63 14.12 -1.35 13.76
N TYR A 64 14.79 -0.20 13.80
CA TYR A 64 15.57 0.28 12.65
C TYR A 64 17.04 0.59 12.96
N THR A 65 17.47 0.47 14.22
CA THR A 65 18.86 0.74 14.65
C THR A 65 19.66 -0.53 14.92
N ASP A 66 20.99 -0.38 15.05
CA ASP A 66 21.90 -1.48 15.44
C ASP A 66 21.77 -1.86 16.93
N GLY A 67 21.22 -0.98 17.77
CA GLY A 67 20.85 -1.28 19.17
C GLY A 67 19.39 -1.72 19.33
N GLY A 68 18.76 -2.15 18.23
CA GLY A 68 17.38 -2.60 18.21
C GLY A 68 17.25 -4.12 18.09
N VAL A 69 16.02 -4.60 17.88
CA VAL A 69 15.68 -6.02 17.76
C VAL A 69 16.08 -6.66 16.42
N LEU A 70 16.54 -5.85 15.46
CA LEU A 70 17.10 -6.33 14.20
C LEU A 70 18.30 -5.48 13.76
N PRO A 71 19.49 -5.72 14.36
CA PRO A 71 20.74 -5.08 13.94
C PRO A 71 21.05 -5.39 12.47
N ARG A 72 21.84 -4.53 11.82
CA ARG A 72 22.16 -4.72 10.39
C ARG A 72 22.96 -5.99 10.11
N SER A 73 23.80 -6.44 11.04
CA SER A 73 24.51 -7.73 10.92
C SER A 73 23.54 -8.90 10.81
N THR A 74 22.54 -8.95 11.70
CA THR A 74 21.49 -9.98 11.65
C THR A 74 20.64 -9.88 10.39
N LEU A 75 20.36 -8.66 9.91
CA LEU A 75 19.67 -8.46 8.62
C LEU A 75 20.52 -8.98 7.46
N ALA A 76 21.83 -8.73 7.43
CA ALA A 76 22.74 -9.19 6.38
C ALA A 76 22.82 -10.72 6.33
N GLU A 77 22.79 -11.38 7.48
CA GLU A 77 22.81 -12.84 7.60
C GLU A 77 21.47 -13.46 7.15
N ALA A 78 20.34 -12.90 7.62
CA ALA A 78 19.02 -13.48 7.34
C ALA A 78 18.47 -13.09 5.97
N PHE A 79 18.76 -11.87 5.49
CA PHE A 79 18.21 -11.29 4.26
C PHE A 79 19.26 -10.45 3.51
N PRO A 80 20.33 -11.07 2.98
CA PRO A 80 21.46 -10.36 2.37
C PRO A 80 21.05 -9.45 1.21
N LEU A 81 20.05 -9.86 0.42
CA LEU A 81 19.56 -9.03 -0.68
C LEU A 81 18.83 -7.78 -0.18
N LEU A 82 18.02 -7.89 0.88
CA LEU A 82 17.27 -6.76 1.43
C LEU A 82 18.20 -5.75 2.11
N GLU A 83 19.23 -6.25 2.81
CA GLU A 83 20.28 -5.41 3.37
C GLU A 83 20.99 -4.60 2.27
N ALA A 84 21.47 -5.29 1.22
CA ALA A 84 22.28 -4.67 0.17
C ALA A 84 21.55 -3.58 -0.63
N VAL A 85 20.23 -3.70 -0.80
CA VAL A 85 19.41 -2.72 -1.54
C VAL A 85 18.80 -1.63 -0.65
N SER A 86 18.83 -1.80 0.67
CA SER A 86 18.21 -0.85 1.59
C SER A 86 19.12 0.36 1.85
N ILE A 87 18.70 1.54 1.41
CA ILE A 87 19.30 2.82 1.82
C ILE A 87 19.25 2.99 3.35
N HIS A 88 18.19 2.49 3.99
CA HIS A 88 18.06 2.49 5.44
C HIS A 88 19.05 1.52 6.12
N ALA A 89 19.63 0.55 5.42
CA ALA A 89 20.71 -0.31 5.95
C ALA A 89 22.11 0.34 5.86
N LEU A 90 22.28 1.49 5.18
CA LEU A 90 23.59 2.16 5.12
C LEU A 90 24.11 2.64 6.49
N SER A 91 23.21 2.90 7.44
CA SER A 91 23.57 3.27 8.83
C SER A 91 22.57 2.70 9.82
N GLY A 92 23.04 2.10 10.91
CA GLY A 92 22.19 1.63 12.01
C GLY A 92 22.00 2.65 13.13
N SER A 93 22.37 3.91 12.92
CA SER A 93 22.22 4.96 13.94
C SER A 93 20.82 5.57 13.95
N ALA A 94 20.30 5.91 15.13
CA ALA A 94 18.97 6.51 15.28
C ALA A 94 18.81 7.83 14.52
N TRP A 95 19.86 8.66 14.48
CA TRP A 95 19.82 9.95 13.77
C TRP A 95 19.69 9.77 12.25
N ALA A 96 20.39 8.79 11.67
CA ALA A 96 20.30 8.52 10.23
C ALA A 96 18.91 7.98 9.86
N GLN A 97 18.36 7.05 10.67
CA GLN A 97 17.01 6.54 10.49
C GLN A 97 15.96 7.66 10.58
N THR A 98 16.05 8.50 11.61
CA THR A 98 15.14 9.63 11.80
C THR A 98 15.25 10.64 10.64
N GLY A 99 16.46 10.91 10.15
CA GLY A 99 16.68 11.79 9.00
C GLY A 99 16.06 11.26 7.70
N LEU A 100 16.19 9.95 7.44
CA LEU A 100 15.57 9.30 6.28
C LEU A 100 14.03 9.29 6.39
N LEU A 101 13.48 9.04 7.59
CA LEU A 101 12.03 9.16 7.83
C LEU A 101 11.53 10.60 7.65
N ALA A 102 12.29 11.60 8.10
CA ALA A 102 11.95 13.01 7.88
C ALA A 102 11.94 13.37 6.39
N LEU A 103 12.92 12.89 5.62
CA LEU A 103 12.94 13.07 4.16
C LEU A 103 11.73 12.39 3.49
N ALA A 104 11.38 11.18 3.92
CA ALA A 104 10.20 10.47 3.43
C ALA A 104 8.90 11.22 3.77
N ALA A 105 8.78 11.76 4.98
CA ALA A 105 7.65 12.57 5.40
C ALA A 105 7.54 13.86 4.58
N CYS A 106 8.65 14.55 4.31
CA CYS A 106 8.69 15.72 3.42
C CYS A 106 8.23 15.36 2.00
N ALA A 107 8.65 14.22 1.46
CA ALA A 107 8.18 13.74 0.16
C ALA A 107 6.67 13.44 0.18
N ALA A 108 6.16 12.82 1.24
CA ALA A 108 4.73 12.57 1.42
C ALA A 108 3.92 13.86 1.55
N VAL A 109 4.41 14.89 2.27
CA VAL A 109 3.78 16.22 2.31
C VAL A 109 3.77 16.86 0.92
N CYS A 110 4.86 16.79 0.17
CA CYS A 110 4.90 17.27 -1.21
C CYS A 110 3.87 16.54 -2.09
N LEU A 111 3.71 15.22 -1.92
CA LEU A 111 2.69 14.44 -2.59
C LEU A 111 1.27 14.88 -2.17
N LEU A 112 1.03 15.13 -0.88
CA LEU A 112 -0.24 15.57 -0.30
C LEU A 112 -0.72 16.91 -0.90
N VAL A 113 0.17 17.90 -1.02
CA VAL A 113 -0.18 19.22 -1.57
C VAL A 113 -0.07 19.28 -3.11
N GLY A 114 0.57 18.29 -3.72
CA GLY A 114 0.69 18.19 -5.17
C GLY A 114 1.91 18.93 -5.72
N TYR A 115 2.89 19.19 -4.87
CA TYR A 115 4.14 19.81 -5.28
C TYR A 115 5.08 18.75 -5.86
N ARG A 116 5.51 18.93 -7.12
CA ARG A 116 6.41 18.00 -7.83
C ARG A 116 5.96 16.54 -7.70
N THR A 117 4.66 16.28 -7.84
CA THR A 117 3.98 14.99 -7.58
C THR A 117 4.74 13.75 -8.02
N ARG A 118 5.25 13.71 -9.26
CA ARG A 118 6.01 12.56 -9.77
C ARG A 118 7.30 12.33 -9.00
N LEU A 119 8.07 13.38 -8.74
CA LEU A 119 9.30 13.25 -7.95
C LEU A 119 8.98 12.85 -6.52
N ALA A 120 7.97 13.48 -5.91
CA ALA A 120 7.50 13.14 -4.57
C ALA A 120 7.07 11.67 -4.45
N ALA A 121 6.33 11.15 -5.44
CA ALA A 121 5.91 9.75 -5.49
C ALA A 121 7.11 8.79 -5.68
N VAL A 122 8.07 9.12 -6.56
CA VAL A 122 9.28 8.31 -6.75
C VAL A 122 10.13 8.26 -5.48
N VAL A 123 10.36 9.41 -4.84
CA VAL A 123 11.13 9.48 -3.59
C VAL A 123 10.39 8.71 -2.48
N SER A 124 9.07 8.88 -2.36
CA SER A 124 8.26 8.13 -1.39
C SER A 124 8.36 6.62 -1.62
N LEU A 125 8.27 6.17 -2.88
CA LEU A 125 8.41 4.76 -3.24
C LEU A 125 9.77 4.19 -2.84
N ILE A 126 10.86 4.88 -3.21
CA ILE A 126 12.23 4.42 -2.95
C ILE A 126 12.50 4.35 -1.45
N LEU A 127 12.18 5.42 -0.71
CA LEU A 127 12.44 5.47 0.73
C LEU A 127 11.56 4.47 1.49
N LEU A 128 10.30 4.30 1.11
CA LEU A 128 9.41 3.35 1.77
C LEU A 128 9.80 1.89 1.48
N ALA A 129 10.14 1.55 0.23
CA ALA A 129 10.65 0.23 -0.12
C ALA A 129 11.96 -0.07 0.63
N SER A 130 12.84 0.92 0.74
CA SER A 130 14.08 0.83 1.52
C SER A 130 13.82 0.62 3.01
N LEU A 131 12.84 1.33 3.59
CA LEU A 131 12.44 1.17 5.00
C LEU A 131 11.89 -0.24 5.27
N TYR A 132 11.09 -0.78 4.36
CA TYR A 132 10.56 -2.14 4.48
C TYR A 132 11.66 -3.20 4.34
N ALA A 133 12.62 -2.99 3.43
CA ALA A 133 13.79 -3.85 3.30
C ALA A 133 14.69 -3.82 4.54
N ARG A 134 14.76 -2.70 5.27
CA ARG A 134 15.54 -2.58 6.50
C ARG A 134 15.02 -3.47 7.64
N ASN A 135 13.71 -3.72 7.67
CA ASN A 135 13.13 -4.65 8.65
C ASN A 135 11.89 -5.36 8.08
N PRO A 136 12.06 -6.56 7.49
CA PRO A 136 10.95 -7.34 6.93
C PRO A 136 10.04 -7.99 7.98
N TYR A 137 10.39 -7.95 9.27
CA TYR A 137 9.54 -8.47 10.34
C TYR A 137 8.43 -7.50 10.74
N VAL A 138 8.57 -6.20 10.42
CA VAL A 138 7.57 -5.17 10.77
C VAL A 138 6.74 -4.72 9.57
N ILE A 139 6.43 -5.66 8.67
CA ILE A 139 5.56 -5.41 7.51
C ILE A 139 4.46 -6.46 7.40
N ASN A 140 3.34 -6.03 6.86
CA ASN A 140 2.21 -6.89 6.56
C ASN A 140 1.68 -6.65 5.14
N GLY A 141 0.61 -7.35 4.74
CA GLY A 141 0.06 -7.23 3.39
C GLY A 141 -0.31 -5.80 2.97
N GLY A 142 -0.70 -4.94 3.92
CA GLY A 142 -0.99 -3.53 3.65
C GLY A 142 0.24 -2.73 3.22
N ASN A 143 1.38 -2.99 3.85
CA ASN A 143 2.65 -2.36 3.48
C ASN A 143 3.05 -2.78 2.05
N THR A 144 2.90 -4.05 1.71
CA THR A 144 3.20 -4.54 0.35
C THR A 144 2.29 -3.90 -0.69
N VAL A 145 0.97 -3.84 -0.45
CA VAL A 145 0.03 -3.16 -1.36
C VAL A 145 0.37 -1.68 -1.50
N LEU A 146 0.77 -0.99 -0.42
CA LEU A 146 1.14 0.43 -0.45
C LEU A 146 2.31 0.71 -1.41
N VAL A 147 3.36 -0.12 -1.40
CA VAL A 147 4.49 0.01 -2.33
C VAL A 147 4.08 -0.30 -3.77
N VAL A 148 3.28 -1.35 -3.99
CA VAL A 148 2.74 -1.71 -5.31
C VAL A 148 1.91 -0.56 -5.89
N VAL A 149 1.03 0.02 -5.07
CA VAL A 149 0.15 1.12 -5.46
C VAL A 149 0.94 2.39 -5.76
N LEU A 150 1.95 2.72 -4.95
CA LEU A 150 2.86 3.82 -5.23
C LEU A 150 3.55 3.64 -6.59
N PHE A 151 4.05 2.43 -6.87
CA PHE A 151 4.70 2.12 -8.14
C PHE A 151 3.75 2.28 -9.34
N VAL A 152 2.58 1.64 -9.33
CA VAL A 152 1.64 1.77 -10.46
C VAL A 152 1.11 3.20 -10.60
N SER A 153 1.01 3.95 -9.49
CA SER A 153 0.57 5.35 -9.49
C SER A 153 1.54 6.31 -10.21
N LEU A 154 2.80 5.93 -10.41
CA LEU A 154 3.76 6.70 -11.21
C LEU A 154 3.32 6.90 -12.66
N SER A 155 2.47 5.99 -13.15
CA SER A 155 1.87 6.06 -14.48
C SER A 155 0.63 6.98 -14.56
N LEU A 156 0.09 7.41 -13.42
CA LEU A 156 -1.12 8.21 -13.32
C LEU A 156 -0.85 9.72 -13.31
N PRO A 157 -1.76 10.55 -13.86
CA PRO A 157 -1.67 12.00 -13.74
C PRO A 157 -2.20 12.46 -12.37
N LEU A 158 -1.47 12.16 -11.30
CA LEU A 158 -1.84 12.52 -9.91
C LEU A 158 -1.91 14.04 -9.67
N ASP A 159 -1.33 14.83 -10.56
CA ASP A 159 -1.36 16.30 -10.57
C ASP A 159 -2.61 16.91 -11.22
N ALA A 160 -3.56 16.10 -11.68
CA ALA A 160 -4.70 16.58 -12.48
C ALA A 160 -5.68 17.50 -11.71
N ARG A 161 -5.87 17.30 -10.40
CA ARG A 161 -6.75 18.13 -9.55
C ARG A 161 -6.16 18.35 -8.15
N TRP A 162 -6.55 19.46 -7.53
CA TRP A 162 -6.17 19.88 -6.17
C TRP A 162 -4.67 19.90 -5.89
N SER A 163 -3.87 20.28 -6.90
CA SER A 163 -2.42 20.24 -6.88
C SER A 163 -1.82 21.64 -7.09
N LEU A 164 -0.82 22.02 -6.29
CA LEU A 164 -0.12 23.31 -6.42
C LEU A 164 0.56 23.51 -7.78
N GLY A 165 0.85 22.43 -8.53
CA GLY A 165 1.43 22.49 -9.87
C GLY A 165 0.43 22.57 -11.03
N ALA A 166 -0.88 22.44 -10.76
CA ALA A 166 -1.89 22.24 -11.81
C ALA A 166 -2.02 23.42 -12.78
N GLY A 167 -1.79 24.66 -12.31
CA GLY A 167 -1.94 25.88 -13.12
C GLY A 167 -0.83 26.12 -14.16
N ARG A 168 0.30 25.38 -14.09
CA ARG A 168 1.49 25.66 -14.92
C ARG A 168 1.51 24.90 -16.25
N ARG A 169 0.61 23.93 -16.44
CA ARG A 169 0.55 23.08 -17.66
C ARG A 169 -0.71 23.29 -18.49
N SER A 170 -1.70 23.98 -17.94
CA SER A 170 -2.95 24.40 -18.57
C SER A 170 -2.85 25.75 -19.29
N GLY A 171 -1.66 26.38 -19.29
CA GLY A 171 -1.44 27.70 -19.89
C GLY A 171 -1.33 27.75 -21.41
N GLU A 172 -1.12 26.62 -22.10
CA GLU A 172 -0.65 26.66 -23.51
C GLU A 172 -1.59 26.07 -24.57
N THR A 173 -2.65 25.30 -24.25
CA THR A 173 -3.51 24.73 -25.33
C THR A 173 -5.01 24.53 -25.11
N ASP A 174 -5.61 24.57 -23.92
CA ASP A 174 -7.05 24.24 -23.77
C ASP A 174 -7.80 25.29 -22.91
N ARG A 175 -8.01 26.49 -23.45
CA ARG A 175 -8.92 27.50 -22.86
C ARG A 175 -10.29 27.57 -23.58
N ALA A 176 -10.70 26.51 -24.26
CA ALA A 176 -11.99 26.45 -24.95
C ALA A 176 -12.51 25.00 -25.03
N ASP A 177 -13.00 24.45 -23.92
CA ASP A 177 -13.99 23.35 -23.86
C ASP A 177 -14.26 23.03 -22.37
N ASP A 178 -14.96 23.93 -21.69
CA ASP A 178 -15.12 23.92 -20.23
C ASP A 178 -16.35 23.11 -19.74
N ASP A 179 -16.81 22.09 -20.48
CA ASP A 179 -18.04 21.36 -20.09
C ASP A 179 -18.08 19.83 -20.30
N ALA A 180 -16.94 19.17 -20.49
CA ALA A 180 -16.85 17.72 -20.30
C ALA A 180 -15.40 17.33 -20.03
N ASP A 181 -14.96 17.20 -18.78
CA ASP A 181 -13.62 16.63 -18.51
C ASP A 181 -13.68 15.13 -18.84
N PRO A 182 -13.12 14.67 -19.98
CA PRO A 182 -13.24 13.29 -20.37
C PRO A 182 -12.38 12.48 -19.40
N ARG A 183 -12.98 11.45 -18.80
CA ARG A 183 -12.29 10.49 -17.93
C ARG A 183 -10.91 10.16 -18.50
N ARG A 184 -9.88 10.20 -17.66
CA ARG A 184 -8.52 9.88 -18.11
C ARG A 184 -8.44 8.37 -18.27
N CYS A 185 -8.33 7.91 -19.51
CA CYS A 185 -8.21 6.49 -19.84
C CYS A 185 -6.84 6.23 -20.46
N SER A 186 -6.05 5.37 -19.82
CA SER A 186 -4.73 4.95 -20.31
C SER A 186 -4.41 3.53 -19.84
N VAL A 187 -3.30 2.97 -20.33
CA VAL A 187 -2.78 1.70 -19.80
C VAL A 187 -2.48 1.83 -18.30
N GLY A 188 -2.03 3.00 -17.84
CA GLY A 188 -1.80 3.28 -16.42
C GLY A 188 -3.05 3.18 -15.56
N THR A 189 -4.17 3.75 -16.02
CA THR A 189 -5.44 3.66 -15.31
C THR A 189 -5.97 2.24 -15.32
N ALA A 190 -5.90 1.55 -16.47
CA ALA A 190 -6.31 0.15 -16.58
C ALA A 190 -5.53 -0.75 -15.63
N VAL A 191 -4.19 -0.70 -15.66
CA VAL A 191 -3.34 -1.51 -14.78
C VAL A 191 -3.64 -1.20 -13.31
N THR A 192 -3.76 0.07 -12.91
CA THR A 192 -4.04 0.41 -11.51
C THR A 192 -5.37 -0.16 -11.02
N LEU A 193 -6.45 0.00 -11.80
CA LEU A 193 -7.78 -0.51 -11.43
C LEU A 193 -7.79 -2.05 -11.42
N LEU A 194 -7.18 -2.67 -12.43
CA LEU A 194 -7.12 -4.12 -12.54
C LEU A 194 -6.22 -4.75 -11.47
N THR A 195 -5.19 -4.05 -10.99
CA THR A 195 -4.40 -4.49 -9.83
C THR A 195 -5.30 -4.72 -8.62
N LEU A 196 -6.14 -3.76 -8.24
CA LEU A 196 -7.05 -3.94 -7.09
C LEU A 196 -8.03 -5.10 -7.32
N VAL A 197 -8.63 -5.15 -8.50
CA VAL A 197 -9.61 -6.19 -8.85
C VAL A 197 -8.94 -7.57 -8.81
N SER A 198 -7.71 -7.71 -9.31
CA SER A 198 -6.98 -8.98 -9.25
C SER A 198 -6.71 -9.41 -7.81
N ILE A 199 -6.38 -8.48 -6.91
CA ILE A 199 -6.17 -8.78 -5.49
C ILE A 199 -7.46 -9.35 -4.88
N TYR A 200 -8.60 -8.72 -5.13
CA TYR A 200 -9.89 -9.21 -4.62
C TYR A 200 -10.34 -10.52 -5.26
N THR A 201 -10.20 -10.68 -6.58
CA THR A 201 -10.58 -11.91 -7.29
C THR A 201 -9.75 -13.10 -6.81
N VAL A 202 -8.43 -12.94 -6.68
CA VAL A 202 -7.57 -14.02 -6.17
C VAL A 202 -7.90 -14.35 -4.72
N ASN A 203 -8.23 -13.33 -3.90
CA ASN A 203 -8.70 -13.57 -2.54
C ASN A 203 -10.03 -14.35 -2.50
N ALA A 204 -10.97 -14.04 -3.39
CA ALA A 204 -12.22 -14.78 -3.54
C ALA A 204 -11.95 -16.26 -3.86
N VAL A 205 -11.07 -16.53 -4.83
CA VAL A 205 -10.67 -17.90 -5.20
C VAL A 205 -10.05 -18.63 -4.00
N ALA A 206 -9.19 -17.95 -3.22
CA ALA A 206 -8.61 -18.53 -2.02
C ALA A 206 -9.68 -18.91 -0.98
N LYS A 207 -10.77 -18.13 -0.86
CA LYS A 207 -11.88 -18.43 0.06
C LYS A 207 -12.72 -19.61 -0.41
N TYR A 208 -13.01 -19.70 -1.70
CA TYR A 208 -13.72 -20.86 -2.26
C TYR A 208 -12.97 -22.18 -2.12
N ARG A 209 -11.64 -22.14 -1.97
CA ARG A 209 -10.79 -23.32 -1.75
C ARG A 209 -10.59 -23.66 -0.27
N SER A 210 -11.26 -22.99 0.66
CA SER A 210 -11.10 -23.19 2.10
C SER A 210 -12.39 -23.66 2.76
N ASP A 211 -12.31 -24.80 3.45
CA ASP A 211 -13.44 -25.37 4.17
C ASP A 211 -13.94 -24.47 5.31
N ALA A 212 -13.03 -23.74 5.98
CA ALA A 212 -13.39 -22.78 7.03
C ALA A 212 -14.26 -21.62 6.49
N TRP A 213 -13.94 -21.12 5.30
CA TRP A 213 -14.71 -20.05 4.67
C TRP A 213 -16.04 -20.55 4.12
N MET A 214 -16.04 -21.74 3.51
CA MET A 214 -17.23 -22.35 2.91
C MET A 214 -18.20 -22.97 3.93
N SER A 215 -17.77 -23.14 5.19
CA SER A 215 -18.64 -23.53 6.31
C SER A 215 -19.25 -22.33 7.05
N GLY A 216 -18.84 -21.08 6.75
CA GLY A 216 -19.31 -19.90 7.48
C GLY A 216 -18.48 -19.53 8.71
N GLY A 217 -17.61 -20.43 9.18
CA GLY A 217 -16.89 -20.31 10.45
C GLY A 217 -15.60 -19.47 10.41
N ALA A 218 -15.05 -19.15 9.24
CA ALA A 218 -13.75 -18.50 9.14
C ALA A 218 -13.68 -17.14 9.85
N VAL A 219 -14.70 -16.28 9.72
CA VAL A 219 -14.70 -14.99 10.43
C VAL A 219 -14.81 -15.17 11.94
N ALA A 220 -15.59 -16.14 12.42
CA ALA A 220 -15.66 -16.46 13.84
C ALA A 220 -14.28 -16.91 14.37
N GLN A 221 -13.60 -17.80 13.66
CA GLN A 221 -12.25 -18.24 14.01
C GLN A 221 -11.22 -17.11 13.98
N ILE A 222 -11.30 -16.19 13.00
CA ILE A 222 -10.41 -15.01 12.95
C ILE A 222 -10.58 -14.14 14.19
N PHE A 223 -11.80 -14.01 14.72
CA PHE A 223 -12.06 -13.26 15.94
C PHE A 223 -11.62 -14.00 17.22
N GLN A 224 -11.23 -15.27 17.13
CA GLN A 224 -10.51 -15.98 18.20
C GLN A 224 -9.00 -15.73 18.16
N LEU A 225 -8.47 -15.07 17.13
CA LEU A 225 -7.08 -14.62 17.07
C LEU A 225 -6.94 -13.31 17.85
N SER A 226 -6.92 -13.44 19.18
CA SER A 226 -7.00 -12.31 20.13
C SER A 226 -5.93 -11.25 19.91
N GLU A 227 -4.78 -11.59 19.33
CA GLU A 227 -3.70 -10.65 19.00
C GLU A 227 -4.06 -9.64 17.89
N PHE A 228 -5.08 -9.96 17.07
CA PHE A 228 -5.58 -9.09 16.01
C PHE A 228 -6.82 -8.29 16.41
N VAL A 229 -7.58 -8.72 17.41
CA VAL A 229 -8.90 -8.17 17.76
C VAL A 229 -8.72 -6.98 18.70
N VAL A 230 -9.27 -5.82 18.34
CA VAL A 230 -9.12 -4.56 19.11
C VAL A 230 -10.37 -3.69 19.04
N ARG A 231 -10.48 -2.68 19.92
CA ARG A 231 -11.55 -1.66 19.90
C ARG A 231 -12.95 -2.28 20.02
N PHE A 232 -13.75 -2.24 18.95
CA PHE A 232 -15.09 -2.86 18.93
C PHE A 232 -15.02 -4.37 18.66
N GLY A 233 -13.84 -4.89 18.35
CA GLY A 233 -13.62 -6.30 18.06
C GLY A 233 -14.15 -7.26 19.12
N PRO A 234 -13.82 -7.10 20.42
CA PRO A 234 -14.30 -7.98 21.48
C PRO A 234 -15.84 -8.03 21.57
N PHE A 235 -16.50 -6.88 21.43
CA PHE A 235 -17.97 -6.81 21.43
C PHE A 235 -18.58 -7.58 20.24
N VAL A 236 -17.98 -7.47 19.05
CA VAL A 236 -18.45 -8.19 17.85
C VAL A 236 -18.16 -9.70 17.96
N ALA A 237 -17.06 -10.08 18.63
CA ALA A 237 -16.66 -11.48 18.84
C ALA A 237 -17.71 -12.30 19.59
N GLU A 238 -18.49 -11.67 20.48
CA GLU A 238 -19.55 -12.32 21.25
C GLU A 238 -20.79 -12.71 20.42
N HIS A 239 -20.88 -12.26 19.17
CA HIS A 239 -22.08 -12.39 18.34
C HIS A 239 -21.85 -13.30 17.12
N ALA A 240 -21.88 -14.62 17.33
CA ALA A 240 -21.62 -15.62 16.28
C ALA A 240 -22.43 -15.42 14.98
N ALA A 241 -23.73 -15.14 15.09
CA ALA A 241 -24.58 -14.91 13.92
C ALA A 241 -24.15 -13.68 13.08
N ILE A 242 -23.61 -12.64 13.72
CA ILE A 242 -23.05 -11.48 13.03
C ILE A 242 -21.77 -11.88 12.30
N LEU A 243 -20.88 -12.63 12.96
CA LEU A 243 -19.61 -13.08 12.37
C LEU A 243 -19.84 -13.98 11.14
N GLU A 244 -20.76 -14.94 11.23
CA GLU A 244 -21.15 -15.79 10.11
C GLU A 244 -21.77 -14.98 8.96
N THR A 245 -22.64 -14.02 9.28
CA THR A 245 -23.21 -13.11 8.26
C THR A 245 -22.11 -12.31 7.57
N VAL A 246 -21.15 -11.78 8.32
CA VAL A 246 -19.99 -11.05 7.78
C VAL A 246 -19.13 -11.97 6.91
N ASN A 247 -18.95 -13.23 7.28
CA ASN A 247 -18.22 -14.22 6.46
C ASN A 247 -18.81 -14.33 5.05
N TRP A 248 -20.12 -14.57 4.98
CA TRP A 248 -20.83 -14.72 3.70
C TRP A 248 -20.89 -13.42 2.91
N LEU A 249 -21.15 -12.29 3.58
CA LEU A 249 -21.15 -10.97 2.93
C LEU A 249 -19.78 -10.62 2.35
N TRP A 250 -18.69 -10.89 3.08
CA TRP A 250 -17.33 -10.64 2.61
C TRP A 250 -16.99 -11.52 1.41
N THR A 251 -17.31 -12.81 1.47
CA THR A 251 -17.10 -13.75 0.36
C THR A 251 -17.87 -13.32 -0.89
N ALA A 252 -19.15 -12.97 -0.74
CA ALA A 252 -19.98 -12.49 -1.84
C ALA A 252 -19.45 -11.17 -2.43
N LEU A 253 -19.00 -10.25 -1.57
CA LEU A 253 -18.45 -8.96 -1.99
C LEU A 253 -17.14 -9.12 -2.77
N LEU A 254 -16.24 -10.00 -2.32
CA LEU A 254 -15.01 -10.35 -3.05
C LEU A 254 -15.31 -10.93 -4.43
N SER A 255 -16.28 -11.85 -4.53
CA SER A 255 -16.74 -12.41 -5.81
C SER A 255 -17.34 -11.34 -6.73
N ALA A 256 -17.98 -10.32 -6.16
CA ALA A 256 -18.53 -9.18 -6.89
C ALA A 256 -17.48 -8.13 -7.29
N SER A 257 -16.19 -8.31 -6.97
CA SER A 257 -15.12 -7.33 -7.26
C SER A 257 -14.99 -6.97 -8.75
N VAL A 258 -15.34 -7.87 -9.67
CA VAL A 258 -15.39 -7.60 -11.13
C VAL A 258 -16.36 -6.47 -11.47
N LEU A 259 -17.41 -6.27 -10.67
CA LEU A 259 -18.36 -5.17 -10.84
C LEU A 259 -17.72 -3.79 -10.61
N LEU A 260 -16.59 -3.70 -9.89
CA LEU A 260 -15.85 -2.44 -9.78
C LEU A 260 -15.45 -1.89 -11.16
N VAL A 261 -15.13 -2.77 -12.11
CA VAL A 261 -14.77 -2.39 -13.49
C VAL A 261 -15.98 -2.40 -14.42
N VAL A 262 -16.81 -3.45 -14.37
CA VAL A 262 -17.90 -3.64 -15.34
C VAL A 262 -19.12 -2.77 -15.04
N ALA A 263 -19.46 -2.55 -13.76
CA ALA A 263 -20.57 -1.68 -13.42
C ALA A 263 -20.20 -0.22 -13.67
N THR A 264 -21.21 0.64 -13.86
CA THR A 264 -21.03 2.10 -13.97
C THR A 264 -22.05 2.84 -13.10
N GLY A 265 -21.88 4.15 -12.92
CA GLY A 265 -22.84 5.01 -12.21
C GLY A 265 -23.15 4.54 -10.78
N ARG A 266 -24.45 4.49 -10.44
CA ARG A 266 -24.93 4.16 -9.09
C ARG A 266 -24.53 2.76 -8.64
N LEU A 267 -24.56 1.77 -9.55
CA LEU A 267 -24.18 0.40 -9.20
C LEU A 267 -22.70 0.32 -8.79
N ARG A 268 -21.79 0.94 -9.58
CA ARG A 268 -20.37 1.02 -9.20
C ARG A 268 -20.19 1.73 -7.86
N THR A 269 -20.93 2.81 -7.63
CA THR A 269 -20.89 3.56 -6.36
C THR A 269 -21.30 2.67 -5.19
N GLY A 270 -22.37 1.90 -5.31
CA GLY A 270 -22.82 0.96 -4.27
C GLY A 270 -21.76 -0.10 -3.96
N VAL A 271 -21.12 -0.69 -4.98
CA VAL A 271 -20.05 -1.68 -4.78
C VAL A 271 -18.83 -1.05 -4.09
N VAL A 272 -18.42 0.16 -4.50
CA VAL A 272 -17.32 0.90 -3.83
C VAL A 272 -17.65 1.16 -2.37
N LEU A 273 -18.86 1.65 -2.06
CA LEU A 273 -19.28 1.92 -0.68
C LEU A 273 -19.34 0.65 0.17
N ALA A 274 -19.75 -0.49 -0.41
CA ALA A 274 -19.73 -1.78 0.29
C ALA A 274 -18.30 -2.20 0.67
N PHE A 275 -17.33 -2.10 -0.26
CA PHE A 275 -15.92 -2.37 0.04
C PHE A 275 -15.34 -1.38 1.06
N VAL A 276 -15.64 -0.08 0.92
CA VAL A 276 -15.19 0.93 1.90
C VAL A 276 -15.75 0.61 3.28
N SER A 277 -17.03 0.24 3.38
CA SER A 277 -17.66 -0.12 4.66
C SER A 277 -17.03 -1.37 5.27
N ALA A 278 -16.72 -2.39 4.47
CA ALA A 278 -16.03 -3.59 4.94
C ALA A 278 -14.63 -3.27 5.49
N HIS A 279 -13.84 -2.45 4.79
CA HIS A 279 -12.50 -2.04 5.26
C HIS A 279 -12.56 -1.14 6.50
N LEU A 280 -13.55 -0.24 6.60
CA LEU A 280 -13.78 0.54 7.81
C LEU A 280 -14.20 -0.35 8.99
N GLY A 281 -15.03 -1.38 8.73
CA GLY A 281 -15.37 -2.40 9.71
C GLY A 281 -14.13 -3.11 10.24
N MET A 282 -13.25 -3.60 9.34
CA MET A 282 -11.96 -4.19 9.72
C MET A 282 -11.09 -3.21 10.51
N ALA A 283 -11.02 -1.94 10.13
CA ALA A 283 -10.26 -0.94 10.87
C ALA A 283 -10.84 -0.67 12.28
N ALA A 284 -12.15 -0.80 12.43
CA ALA A 284 -12.85 -0.60 13.70
C ALA A 284 -12.77 -1.79 14.65
N THR A 285 -12.52 -3.01 14.14
CA THR A 285 -12.50 -4.25 14.95
C THR A 285 -11.14 -4.95 15.01
N MET A 286 -10.21 -4.65 14.10
CA MET A 286 -8.95 -5.38 13.96
C MET A 286 -7.72 -4.47 13.80
N ARG A 287 -6.56 -4.96 14.27
CA ARG A 287 -5.26 -4.28 14.19
C ARG A 287 -4.49 -4.72 12.94
N LEU A 288 -4.97 -4.31 11.77
CA LEU A 288 -4.35 -4.66 10.47
C LEU A 288 -3.32 -3.63 9.95
N GLY A 289 -2.91 -2.67 10.78
CA GLY A 289 -1.99 -1.61 10.38
C GLY A 289 -2.57 -0.70 9.29
N VAL A 290 -1.79 -0.44 8.24
CA VAL A 290 -2.17 0.47 7.14
C VAL A 290 -3.15 -0.15 6.14
N PHE A 291 -3.32 -1.48 6.15
CA PHE A 291 -4.06 -2.22 5.13
C PHE A 291 -5.43 -1.63 4.76
N PRO A 292 -6.41 -1.48 5.68
CA PRO A 292 -7.75 -1.01 5.31
C PRO A 292 -7.74 0.39 4.69
N PHE A 293 -6.85 1.28 5.16
CA PHE A 293 -6.75 2.66 4.67
C PHE A 293 -6.10 2.74 3.29
N VAL A 294 -5.12 1.88 3.01
CA VAL A 294 -4.54 1.73 1.66
C VAL A 294 -5.62 1.27 0.69
N MET A 295 -6.40 0.25 1.05
CA MET A 295 -7.47 -0.28 0.20
C MET A 295 -8.56 0.76 -0.07
N ILE A 296 -9.01 1.49 0.96
CA ILE A 296 -9.95 2.61 0.82
C ILE A 296 -9.40 3.69 -0.12
N SER A 297 -8.12 4.03 0.00
CA SER A 297 -7.49 5.03 -0.88
C SER A 297 -7.63 4.63 -2.36
N ILE A 298 -7.32 3.38 -2.71
CA ILE A 298 -7.42 2.88 -4.09
C ILE A 298 -8.88 2.85 -4.56
N LEU A 299 -9.82 2.48 -3.69
CA LEU A 299 -11.26 2.43 -4.00
C LEU A 299 -11.81 3.80 -4.44
N LEU A 300 -11.23 4.92 -4.00
CA LEU A 300 -11.60 6.27 -4.45
C LEU A 300 -11.46 6.42 -5.97
N LEU A 301 -10.52 5.72 -6.61
CA LEU A 301 -10.30 5.75 -8.07
C LEU A 301 -11.50 5.20 -8.86
N PHE A 302 -12.35 4.39 -8.22
CA PHE A 302 -13.52 3.79 -8.85
C PHE A 302 -14.77 4.66 -8.75
N LEU A 303 -14.77 5.75 -7.95
CA LEU A 303 -15.93 6.62 -7.80
C LEU A 303 -16.27 7.34 -9.12
N PRO A 304 -17.51 7.21 -9.64
CA PRO A 304 -17.89 7.82 -10.90
C PRO A 304 -18.09 9.35 -10.77
N PRO A 305 -18.08 10.08 -11.90
CA PRO A 305 -18.19 11.54 -11.93
C PRO A 305 -19.38 12.12 -11.15
N GLY A 306 -20.53 11.44 -11.15
CA GLY A 306 -21.73 11.92 -10.44
C GLY A 306 -21.55 12.07 -8.93
N VAL A 307 -20.70 11.24 -8.30
CA VAL A 307 -20.40 11.36 -6.86
C VAL A 307 -19.60 12.63 -6.58
N TRP A 308 -18.62 12.92 -7.43
CA TRP A 308 -17.78 14.10 -7.30
C TRP A 308 -18.55 15.40 -7.57
N THR A 309 -19.46 15.39 -8.55
CA THR A 309 -20.35 16.53 -8.80
C THR A 309 -21.27 16.81 -7.61
N LEU A 310 -21.80 15.77 -6.96
CA LEU A 310 -22.57 15.92 -5.72
C LEU A 310 -21.69 16.53 -4.61
N PHE A 311 -20.48 16.01 -4.41
CA PHE A 311 -19.55 16.52 -3.40
C PHE A 311 -19.23 18.01 -3.60
N GLU A 312 -18.94 18.44 -4.84
CA GLU A 312 -18.68 19.84 -5.18
C GLU A 312 -19.91 20.73 -4.99
N SER A 313 -21.12 20.22 -5.25
CA SER A 313 -22.36 20.98 -5.03
C SER A 313 -22.64 21.25 -3.54
N VAL A 314 -22.20 20.36 -2.66
CA VAL A 314 -22.37 20.46 -1.20
C VAL A 314 -21.23 21.25 -0.53
N THR A 315 -20.08 21.41 -1.20
CA THR A 315 -18.92 22.15 -0.69
C THR A 315 -18.59 23.40 -1.55
N PRO A 316 -19.50 24.40 -1.61
CA PRO A 316 -19.29 25.60 -2.44
C PRO A 316 -18.07 26.44 -2.01
N THR A 317 -17.56 26.25 -0.79
CA THR A 317 -16.42 26.97 -0.22
C THR A 317 -15.06 26.63 -0.84
N LEU A 318 -14.93 25.54 -1.61
CA LEU A 318 -13.67 25.20 -2.31
C LEU A 318 -13.50 25.92 -3.66
N ARG A 319 -14.49 26.69 -4.12
CA ARG A 319 -14.36 27.59 -5.29
C ARG A 319 -13.59 28.88 -5.00
N GLY A 320 -13.27 29.16 -3.74
CA GLY A 320 -12.63 30.41 -3.29
C GLY A 320 -11.10 30.45 -3.44
N SER A 321 -10.56 30.24 -4.64
CA SER A 321 -9.21 30.73 -4.98
C SER A 321 -9.02 30.76 -6.49
N SER A 322 -9.62 31.77 -7.13
CA SER A 322 -9.26 32.18 -8.49
C SER A 322 -9.56 33.66 -8.63
N ARG A 323 -8.54 34.48 -8.37
CA ARG A 323 -8.19 35.76 -9.03
C ARG A 323 -7.51 36.72 -8.04
N PRO A 324 -6.19 36.98 -8.14
CA PRO A 324 -5.76 38.36 -8.08
C PRO A 324 -6.39 39.06 -9.28
N ALA A 325 -7.17 40.11 -9.03
CA ALA A 325 -7.59 41.01 -10.08
C ALA A 325 -6.35 41.44 -10.87
N GLU A 326 -6.35 41.20 -12.19
CA GLU A 326 -5.46 41.91 -13.09
C GLU A 326 -5.73 43.40 -12.85
N ALA A 327 -4.77 44.06 -12.21
CA ALA A 327 -4.76 45.50 -12.14
C ALA A 327 -4.63 46.01 -13.58
N ASP A 328 -5.65 46.77 -13.99
CA ASP A 328 -5.61 47.68 -15.13
C ASP A 328 -4.26 48.39 -15.19
N SER A 329 -3.40 47.94 -16.10
CA SER A 329 -2.27 48.71 -16.59
C SER A 329 -2.62 49.16 -18.00
N ALA A 330 -3.47 50.18 -18.06
CA ALA A 330 -3.58 51.06 -19.20
C ALA A 330 -2.19 51.65 -19.49
N TYR A 331 -1.50 51.16 -20.51
CA TYR A 331 -0.52 51.96 -21.22
C TYR A 331 -0.96 52.10 -22.67
N ARG A 332 -1.43 53.31 -22.95
CA ARG A 332 -1.78 53.86 -24.25
C ARG A 332 -0.69 53.55 -25.27
N GLY A 333 -1.12 53.25 -26.48
CA GLY A 333 -0.25 53.27 -27.64
C GLY A 333 0.31 54.66 -27.87
N ASP A 334 1.50 54.69 -28.45
CA ASP A 334 1.88 55.76 -29.36
C ASP A 334 2.78 55.19 -30.46
N GLY A 335 2.59 55.73 -31.66
CA GLY A 335 3.06 55.17 -32.91
C GLY A 335 4.56 55.36 -33.18
N GLY A 336 5.06 54.60 -34.15
CA GLY A 336 6.41 54.76 -34.69
C GLY A 336 6.67 53.84 -35.88
N SER A 337 6.47 54.36 -37.09
CA SER A 337 6.88 53.75 -38.36
C SER A 337 8.39 53.51 -38.44
N ALA A 338 8.83 52.36 -38.95
CA ALA A 338 10.04 52.25 -39.75
C ALA A 338 10.03 50.99 -40.65
N ALA A 339 10.42 51.25 -41.90
CA ALA A 339 10.65 50.41 -43.07
C ALA A 339 11.16 48.95 -42.87
N GLY A 340 10.88 48.12 -43.88
CA GLY A 340 11.18 46.68 -43.97
C GLY A 340 12.68 46.27 -44.01
N PRO A 341 13.01 45.02 -44.41
CA PRO A 341 12.55 44.43 -45.67
C PRO A 341 12.02 42.98 -45.57
N GLU A 342 11.28 42.60 -46.60
CA GLU A 342 10.98 41.23 -46.98
C GLU A 342 12.26 40.38 -47.01
N ARG A 343 12.37 39.40 -46.11
CA ARG A 343 13.29 38.28 -46.28
C ARG A 343 12.50 37.06 -46.76
N ARG A 344 12.55 36.85 -48.08
CA ARG A 344 12.54 35.51 -48.66
C ARG A 344 13.65 34.70 -47.98
N GLY A 345 13.27 33.82 -47.07
CA GLY A 345 14.15 32.80 -46.50
C GLY A 345 13.61 31.45 -46.91
N ASP A 346 14.25 30.82 -47.89
CA ASP A 346 14.20 29.37 -48.09
C ASP A 346 14.57 28.69 -46.77
N GLY A 347 13.55 28.23 -46.05
CA GLY A 347 13.68 27.48 -44.81
C GLY A 347 13.69 25.99 -45.11
N SER A 348 14.90 25.48 -45.31
CA SER A 348 15.24 24.06 -45.35
C SER A 348 14.41 23.21 -44.37
N ALA A 349 13.71 22.22 -44.91
CA ALA A 349 13.11 21.13 -44.16
C ALA A 349 14.20 20.21 -43.59
N THR A 350 14.84 20.60 -42.49
CA THR A 350 15.72 19.73 -41.71
C THR A 350 15.66 20.10 -40.23
N ASP A 351 15.60 19.07 -39.38
CA ASP A 351 15.86 19.08 -37.92
C ASP A 351 14.72 19.24 -36.90
N ALA A 352 13.64 18.46 -37.06
CA ALA A 352 12.71 18.15 -35.96
C ALA A 352 12.57 16.63 -35.64
N ALA A 353 13.51 15.78 -36.10
CA ALA A 353 13.32 14.33 -36.12
C ALA A 353 13.93 13.46 -34.96
N PRO A 354 14.95 13.86 -34.17
CA PRO A 354 15.53 12.94 -33.18
C PRO A 354 14.80 12.91 -31.82
N ARG A 355 14.21 14.03 -31.37
CA ARG A 355 13.55 14.12 -30.03
C ARG A 355 12.24 13.31 -29.93
N SER A 356 11.56 13.05 -31.04
CA SER A 356 10.26 12.35 -31.05
C SER A 356 10.35 10.83 -31.06
N ARG A 357 11.49 10.26 -31.49
CA ARG A 357 11.75 8.81 -31.46
C ARG A 357 12.13 8.34 -30.05
N GLY A 358 13.04 9.06 -29.39
CA GLY A 358 13.44 8.76 -28.00
C GLY A 358 12.26 8.80 -27.02
N ARG A 359 11.40 9.83 -27.10
CA ARG A 359 10.18 9.92 -26.27
C ARG A 359 9.18 8.78 -26.53
N ARG A 360 9.06 8.33 -27.78
CA ARG A 360 8.20 7.18 -28.13
C ARG A 360 8.77 5.87 -27.61
N ALA A 361 10.08 5.66 -27.73
CA ALA A 361 10.77 4.49 -27.18
C ALA A 361 10.64 4.43 -25.65
N ILE A 362 10.86 5.54 -24.94
CA ILE A 362 10.68 5.62 -23.48
C ILE A 362 9.23 5.31 -23.10
N ARG A 363 8.23 5.91 -23.76
CA ARG A 363 6.81 5.62 -23.49
C ARG A 363 6.46 4.15 -23.77
N GLY A 364 6.97 3.58 -24.86
CA GLY A 364 6.79 2.16 -25.18
C GLY A 364 7.40 1.26 -24.11
N GLY A 365 8.64 1.53 -23.72
CA GLY A 365 9.34 0.80 -22.66
C GLY A 365 8.64 0.91 -21.30
N SER A 366 8.20 2.10 -20.89
CA SER A 366 7.43 2.28 -19.64
C SER A 366 6.09 1.53 -19.67
N THR A 367 5.42 1.48 -20.82
CA THR A 367 4.16 0.74 -20.96
C THR A 367 4.41 -0.77 -20.86
N LEU A 368 5.44 -1.28 -21.53
CA LEU A 368 5.84 -2.69 -21.45
C LEU A 368 6.24 -3.09 -20.02
N LEU A 369 7.01 -2.24 -19.34
CA LEU A 369 7.40 -2.45 -17.95
C LEU A 369 6.18 -2.49 -17.02
N LEU A 370 5.22 -1.58 -17.20
CA LEU A 370 4.01 -1.56 -16.39
C LEU A 370 3.12 -2.79 -16.62
N VAL A 371 2.92 -3.19 -17.89
CA VAL A 371 2.15 -4.38 -18.23
C VAL A 371 2.87 -5.65 -17.78
N GLY A 372 4.18 -5.75 -17.98
CA GLY A 372 4.99 -6.86 -17.52
C GLY A 372 4.96 -7.00 -16.00
N PHE A 373 5.05 -5.88 -15.27
CA PHE A 373 4.88 -5.84 -13.82
C PHE A 373 3.49 -6.34 -13.41
N PHE A 374 2.42 -5.88 -14.06
CA PHE A 374 1.07 -6.35 -13.77
C PHE A 374 0.90 -7.84 -14.02
N VAL A 375 1.42 -8.37 -15.13
CA VAL A 375 1.38 -9.81 -15.43
C VAL A 375 2.16 -10.61 -14.40
N ALA A 376 3.36 -10.16 -14.03
CA ALA A 376 4.15 -10.79 -12.98
C ALA A 376 3.43 -10.77 -11.63
N LEU A 377 2.74 -9.67 -11.30
CA LEU A 377 1.94 -9.53 -10.09
C LEU A 377 0.79 -10.54 -10.07
N VAL A 378 0.02 -10.64 -11.16
CA VAL A 378 -1.10 -11.60 -11.27
C VAL A 378 -0.60 -13.04 -11.24
N TRP A 379 0.53 -13.32 -11.89
CA TRP A 379 1.16 -14.64 -11.85
C TRP A 379 1.60 -15.00 -10.44
N TRP A 380 2.29 -14.09 -9.74
CA TRP A 380 2.69 -14.25 -8.34
C TRP A 380 1.51 -14.56 -7.44
N GLN A 381 0.40 -13.85 -7.65
CA GLN A 381 -0.85 -14.07 -6.93
C GLN A 381 -1.46 -15.45 -7.19
N ALA A 382 -1.54 -15.85 -8.46
CA ALA A 382 -2.05 -17.15 -8.84
C ALA A 382 -1.19 -18.30 -8.28
N ALA A 383 0.14 -18.12 -8.29
CA ALA A 383 1.07 -19.06 -7.68
C ALA A 383 0.89 -19.15 -6.16
N GLY A 384 0.72 -18.02 -5.48
CA GLY A 384 0.48 -17.96 -4.04
C GLY A 384 -0.80 -18.67 -3.57
N VAL A 385 -1.81 -18.81 -4.43
CA VAL A 385 -3.02 -19.59 -4.15
C VAL A 385 -3.00 -20.99 -4.77
N GLY A 386 -1.84 -21.46 -5.26
CA GLY A 386 -1.67 -22.79 -5.82
C GLY A 386 -2.50 -23.05 -7.09
N LEU A 387 -2.67 -22.03 -7.94
CA LEU A 387 -3.23 -22.18 -9.29
C LEU A 387 -2.15 -22.39 -10.35
N VAL A 388 -0.90 -22.05 -10.04
CA VAL A 388 0.26 -22.18 -10.92
C VAL A 388 1.43 -22.67 -10.08
N ASP A 389 2.21 -23.61 -10.63
CA ASP A 389 3.39 -24.15 -9.96
C ASP A 389 4.49 -23.09 -9.87
N LEU A 390 5.11 -22.98 -8.69
CA LEU A 390 6.35 -22.23 -8.53
C LEU A 390 7.51 -23.10 -9.03
N PRO A 391 8.49 -22.53 -9.77
CA PRO A 391 9.73 -23.26 -10.02
C PRO A 391 10.31 -23.67 -8.67
N ALA A 392 10.72 -24.93 -8.55
CA ALA A 392 11.21 -25.51 -7.30
C ALA A 392 12.44 -24.73 -6.81
N SER A 393 12.21 -23.73 -5.95
CA SER A 393 13.25 -23.05 -5.20
C SER A 393 13.16 -23.54 -3.76
N GLU A 394 14.27 -24.08 -3.26
CA GLU A 394 14.54 -24.43 -1.86
C GLU A 394 14.53 -23.18 -0.95
N SER A 395 13.48 -22.38 -1.01
CA SER A 395 13.23 -21.30 -0.06
C SER A 395 12.30 -21.85 1.01
N ASP A 396 12.92 -22.40 2.05
CA ASP A 396 12.28 -22.70 3.34
C ASP A 396 11.46 -21.46 3.76
N GLY A 397 10.12 -21.56 3.72
CA GLY A 397 9.17 -20.55 4.21
C GLY A 397 9.08 -19.18 3.52
N GLY A 398 9.98 -18.81 2.61
CA GLY A 398 10.19 -17.40 2.24
C GLY A 398 9.14 -16.72 1.35
N LEU A 399 8.39 -17.46 0.51
CA LEU A 399 7.51 -16.84 -0.51
C LEU A 399 6.02 -16.85 -0.15
N SER A 400 5.55 -17.82 0.65
CA SER A 400 4.17 -17.85 1.17
C SER A 400 3.92 -16.75 2.20
N GLU A 401 4.97 -16.37 2.95
CA GLU A 401 4.95 -15.31 3.94
C GLU A 401 4.78 -13.90 3.32
N VAL A 402 5.11 -13.68 2.05
CA VAL A 402 4.99 -12.36 1.37
C VAL A 402 3.69 -12.22 0.58
N SER A 403 2.68 -13.03 0.90
CA SER A 403 1.33 -12.86 0.34
C SER A 403 0.55 -11.79 1.11
N TRP A 404 -0.15 -10.89 0.41
CA TRP A 404 -1.10 -9.95 1.02
C TRP A 404 -2.47 -10.61 1.32
N SER A 405 -2.57 -11.93 1.20
CA SER A 405 -3.74 -12.71 1.59
C SER A 405 -3.76 -12.89 3.11
N PHE A 406 -4.31 -11.91 3.82
CA PHE A 406 -4.67 -12.11 5.22
C PHE A 406 -5.72 -13.21 5.34
N PHE A 407 -5.47 -14.14 6.27
CA PHE A 407 -6.41 -15.20 6.64
C PHE A 407 -6.85 -16.09 5.47
N ALA A 408 -5.98 -16.29 4.47
CA ALA A 408 -6.23 -17.12 3.30
C ALA A 408 -5.02 -18.02 2.96
N PRO A 409 -5.24 -19.19 2.33
CA PRO A 409 -6.54 -19.79 2.03
C PRO A 409 -7.29 -20.20 3.30
N ASN A 410 -6.59 -20.79 4.27
CA ASN A 410 -7.13 -21.10 5.59
C ASN A 410 -6.85 -19.97 6.58
N THR A 411 -7.72 -19.84 7.56
CA THR A 411 -7.51 -19.01 8.74
C THR A 411 -6.43 -19.65 9.62
N PRO A 412 -5.55 -18.88 10.26
CA PRO A 412 -4.70 -19.39 11.32
C PRO A 412 -5.56 -20.11 12.37
N ASP A 413 -5.07 -21.26 12.82
CA ASP A 413 -5.70 -22.19 13.76
C ASP A 413 -5.13 -22.06 15.17
N GLY A 414 -4.29 -21.06 15.44
CA GLY A 414 -3.73 -20.76 16.74
C GLY A 414 -3.58 -19.26 16.98
N SER A 415 -3.92 -18.83 18.20
CA SER A 415 -3.67 -17.49 18.72
C SER A 415 -2.33 -17.48 19.46
N ASN A 416 -1.51 -16.43 19.24
CA ASN A 416 -0.12 -16.42 19.64
C ASN A 416 0.26 -15.18 20.46
N TRP A 417 1.07 -15.37 21.50
CA TRP A 417 1.68 -14.29 22.28
C TRP A 417 3.10 -14.64 22.70
N TYR A 418 3.84 -13.63 23.15
CA TYR A 418 5.21 -13.78 23.62
C TYR A 418 5.30 -13.47 25.10
N VAL A 419 6.13 -14.25 25.79
CA VAL A 419 6.48 -14.02 27.20
C VAL A 419 7.98 -13.79 27.28
N VAL A 420 8.38 -12.62 27.79
CA VAL A 420 9.79 -12.25 27.95
C VAL A 420 10.14 -12.36 29.42
N ARG A 421 10.69 -13.51 29.81
CA ARG A 421 11.05 -13.82 31.20
C ARG A 421 12.42 -13.24 31.53
N GLY A 422 12.48 -12.41 32.57
CA GLY A 422 13.72 -11.96 33.21
C GLY A 422 14.06 -12.83 34.42
N THR A 423 15.32 -13.26 34.55
CA THR A 423 15.86 -13.92 35.75
C THR A 423 16.63 -12.90 36.58
N LEU A 424 16.22 -12.63 37.82
CA LEU A 424 16.88 -11.69 38.73
C LEU A 424 18.15 -12.29 39.35
N GLU A 425 18.99 -11.46 39.98
CA GLU A 425 20.15 -11.92 40.77
C GLU A 425 19.76 -12.87 41.91
N SER A 426 18.55 -12.71 42.48
CA SER A 426 18.01 -13.62 43.50
C SER A 426 17.69 -15.02 42.97
N GLY A 427 17.63 -15.19 41.65
CA GLY A 427 17.13 -16.39 40.97
C GLY A 427 15.64 -16.36 40.66
N ASP A 428 14.90 -15.34 41.14
CA ASP A 428 13.47 -15.20 40.87
C ASP A 428 13.20 -14.85 39.39
N ALA A 429 12.06 -15.32 38.87
CA ALA A 429 11.63 -15.05 37.50
C ALA A 429 10.48 -14.06 37.46
N ILE A 430 10.61 -13.03 36.63
CA ILE A 430 9.58 -12.00 36.40
C ILE A 430 9.25 -11.89 34.91
N ASP A 431 8.03 -11.46 34.58
CA ASP A 431 7.71 -11.01 33.23
C ASP A 431 8.26 -9.59 33.04
N LEU A 432 9.12 -9.38 32.04
CA LEU A 432 9.69 -8.06 31.77
C LEU A 432 8.69 -7.05 31.20
N ARG A 433 7.50 -7.49 30.77
CA ARG A 433 6.45 -6.61 30.28
C ARG A 433 5.83 -5.76 31.38
N ASP A 434 5.47 -6.37 32.51
CA ASP A 434 4.75 -5.73 33.63
C ASP A 434 5.47 -5.84 34.99
N GLY A 435 6.58 -6.59 35.06
CA GLY A 435 7.33 -6.84 36.28
C GLY A 435 6.65 -7.82 37.24
N GLY A 436 5.56 -8.46 36.82
CA GLY A 436 4.78 -9.41 37.61
C GLY A 436 5.33 -10.84 37.54
N ALA A 437 4.52 -11.78 38.05
CA ALA A 437 4.81 -13.21 37.95
C ALA A 437 4.67 -13.68 36.51
N VAL A 438 5.58 -14.55 36.08
CA VAL A 438 5.53 -15.14 34.74
C VAL A 438 4.32 -16.06 34.62
N THR A 439 3.44 -15.78 33.66
CA THR A 439 2.34 -16.66 33.26
C THR A 439 2.44 -16.97 31.77
N TYR A 440 1.97 -18.16 31.40
CA TYR A 440 1.83 -18.61 30.02
C TYR A 440 0.37 -18.82 29.63
N ASP A 441 -0.56 -18.43 30.51
CA ASP A 441 -1.98 -18.53 30.22
C ASP A 441 -2.38 -17.52 29.15
N ARG A 442 -3.50 -17.80 28.47
CA ARG A 442 -4.05 -16.88 27.48
C ARG A 442 -4.33 -15.51 28.13
N PRO A 443 -3.74 -14.42 27.63
CA PRO A 443 -4.01 -13.09 28.17
C PRO A 443 -5.48 -12.70 27.91
N PRO A 444 -6.13 -11.94 28.82
CA PRO A 444 -7.49 -11.46 28.62
C PRO A 444 -7.66 -10.61 27.35
N ASP A 445 -6.63 -9.81 27.02
CA ASP A 445 -6.51 -9.10 25.74
C ASP A 445 -5.09 -9.31 25.18
N ALA A 446 -4.96 -10.25 24.24
CA ALA A 446 -3.65 -10.52 23.63
C ALA A 446 -3.14 -9.36 22.78
N ALA A 447 -4.01 -8.52 22.22
CA ALA A 447 -3.56 -7.35 21.46
C ALA A 447 -2.88 -6.32 22.37
N GLU A 448 -3.21 -6.27 23.67
CA GLU A 448 -2.53 -5.44 24.66
C GLU A 448 -1.19 -6.02 25.15
N THR A 449 -0.89 -7.29 24.89
CA THR A 449 0.46 -7.84 25.18
C THR A 449 1.55 -7.22 24.30
N TYR A 450 1.18 -6.67 23.14
CA TYR A 450 2.10 -5.99 22.24
C TYR A 450 2.02 -4.47 22.43
N PRO A 451 3.15 -3.79 22.74
CA PRO A 451 3.16 -2.34 22.98
C PRO A 451 2.72 -1.50 21.79
N SER A 452 2.86 -2.02 20.57
CA SER A 452 2.44 -1.35 19.35
C SER A 452 2.13 -2.35 18.23
N THR A 453 1.50 -1.87 17.15
CA THR A 453 1.29 -2.70 15.95
C THR A 453 2.62 -3.19 15.35
N LEU A 454 3.73 -2.46 15.51
CA LEU A 454 5.04 -2.92 15.04
C LEU A 454 5.53 -4.13 15.84
N TRP A 455 5.37 -4.10 17.16
CA TRP A 455 5.71 -5.24 18.02
C TRP A 455 4.86 -6.46 17.68
N HIS A 456 3.56 -6.27 17.45
CA HIS A 456 2.68 -7.34 16.99
C HIS A 456 3.12 -7.92 15.64
N GLN A 457 3.43 -7.08 14.65
CA GLN A 457 3.93 -7.55 13.35
C GLN A 457 5.26 -8.30 13.49
N PHE A 458 6.18 -7.74 14.28
CA PHE A 458 7.47 -8.35 14.57
C PHE A 458 7.31 -9.74 15.17
N GLY A 459 6.52 -9.87 16.24
CA GLY A 459 6.23 -11.15 16.88
C GLY A 459 5.58 -12.13 15.91
N PHE A 460 4.49 -11.73 15.25
CA PHE A 460 3.77 -12.60 14.31
C PHE A 460 4.67 -13.16 13.20
N ARG A 461 5.63 -12.37 12.72
CA ARG A 461 6.59 -12.78 11.68
C ARG A 461 7.77 -13.59 12.22
N MET A 462 8.11 -13.42 13.49
CA MET A 462 9.23 -14.11 14.13
C MET A 462 8.88 -15.54 14.55
N LYS A 463 7.61 -15.94 14.61
CA LYS A 463 7.19 -17.27 15.10
C LYS A 463 7.90 -18.45 14.43
N SER A 464 8.15 -18.35 13.12
CA SER A 464 8.84 -19.36 12.29
C SER A 464 10.37 -19.19 12.25
N ALA A 465 10.92 -18.16 12.90
CA ALA A 465 12.35 -17.89 12.89
C ALA A 465 13.15 -18.83 13.82
N GLY A 466 14.37 -19.18 13.41
CA GLY A 466 15.31 -19.93 14.26
C GLY A 466 15.87 -19.11 15.43
N ALA A 467 16.40 -19.79 16.43
CA ALA A 467 16.89 -19.20 17.69
C ALA A 467 17.88 -18.04 17.51
N ASP A 468 18.76 -18.10 16.50
CA ASP A 468 19.75 -17.05 16.23
C ASP A 468 19.11 -15.71 15.88
N ARG A 469 17.90 -15.72 15.28
CA ARG A 469 17.15 -14.51 14.97
C ARG A 469 16.48 -13.90 16.20
N TYR A 470 16.26 -14.68 17.26
CA TYR A 470 15.70 -14.20 18.52
C TYR A 470 16.74 -13.60 19.47
N ARG A 471 18.04 -13.89 19.27
CA ARG A 471 19.12 -13.37 20.14
C ARG A 471 19.11 -11.84 20.26
N PRO A 472 18.97 -11.05 19.17
CA PRO A 472 18.94 -9.59 19.30
C PRO A 472 17.72 -9.07 20.07
N LEU A 473 16.57 -9.75 20.01
CA LEU A 473 15.40 -9.41 20.82
C LEU A 473 15.69 -9.59 22.32
N ALA A 474 16.30 -10.73 22.69
CA ALA A 474 16.64 -11.00 24.08
C ALA A 474 17.72 -10.03 24.61
N ALA A 475 18.74 -9.71 23.80
CA ALA A 475 19.75 -8.72 24.14
C ALA A 475 19.15 -7.31 24.29
N TYR A 476 18.26 -6.92 23.38
CA TYR A 476 17.51 -5.68 23.48
C TYR A 476 16.70 -5.62 24.79
N ALA A 477 16.04 -6.70 25.18
CA ALA A 477 15.31 -6.77 26.45
C ALA A 477 16.23 -6.68 27.68
N CYS A 478 17.45 -7.24 27.65
CA CYS A 478 18.46 -7.02 28.69
C CYS A 478 18.78 -5.53 28.84
N GLU A 479 19.04 -4.84 27.72
CA GLU A 479 19.43 -3.42 27.71
C GLU A 479 18.30 -2.46 28.13
N GLN A 480 17.05 -2.80 27.80
CA GLN A 480 15.88 -1.97 28.13
C GLN A 480 15.34 -2.22 29.55
N SER A 481 15.77 -3.28 30.22
CA SER A 481 15.28 -3.60 31.55
C SER A 481 15.81 -2.61 32.59
N ASP A 482 14.91 -1.92 33.28
CA ASP A 482 15.24 -1.09 34.47
C ASP A 482 15.57 -1.93 35.72
N ARG A 483 15.55 -3.27 35.59
CA ARG A 483 15.83 -4.24 36.67
C ARG A 483 17.17 -4.93 36.45
N ASN A 484 17.84 -5.33 37.53
CA ASN A 484 19.03 -6.18 37.49
C ASN A 484 18.65 -7.62 37.13
N VAL A 485 18.50 -7.87 35.82
CA VAL A 485 18.35 -9.21 35.25
C VAL A 485 19.73 -9.77 34.90
N THR A 486 19.91 -11.06 35.16
CA THR A 486 21.12 -11.86 34.83
C THR A 486 20.91 -12.71 33.58
N ALA A 487 19.66 -12.91 33.18
CA ALA A 487 19.32 -13.59 31.93
C ALA A 487 17.91 -13.24 31.48
N VAL A 488 17.72 -13.19 30.16
CA VAL A 488 16.42 -13.11 29.52
C VAL A 488 16.14 -14.38 28.73
N THR A 489 14.95 -14.94 28.92
CA THR A 489 14.42 -16.05 28.12
C THR A 489 13.16 -15.60 27.40
N VAL A 490 13.12 -15.79 26.08
CA VAL A 490 11.95 -15.47 25.25
C VAL A 490 11.20 -16.75 24.96
N PHE A 491 9.92 -16.76 25.31
CA PHE A 491 8.99 -17.85 25.01
C PHE A 491 7.97 -17.39 23.97
N HIS A 492 7.69 -18.27 23.02
CA HIS A 492 6.52 -18.20 22.15
C HIS A 492 5.45 -19.10 22.74
N VAL A 493 4.24 -18.58 22.90
CA VAL A 493 3.09 -19.34 23.38
C VAL A 493 2.03 -19.34 22.29
N GLU A 494 1.56 -20.53 21.94
CA GLU A 494 0.51 -20.73 20.95
C GLU A 494 -0.60 -21.55 21.57
N GLN A 495 -1.84 -21.12 21.37
CA GLN A 495 -3.02 -21.87 21.77
C GLN A 495 -3.91 -22.10 20.55
N PRO A 496 -4.23 -23.36 20.21
CA PRO A 496 -5.17 -23.66 19.14
C PRO A 496 -6.52 -22.97 19.34
N VAL A 497 -7.15 -22.58 18.24
CA VAL A 497 -8.47 -21.94 18.22
C VAL A 497 -9.32 -22.52 17.09
N ASP A 498 -10.62 -22.63 17.35
CA ASP A 498 -11.64 -22.98 16.36
C ASP A 498 -12.70 -21.85 16.30
N PRO A 499 -13.78 -21.96 15.51
CA PRO A 499 -14.84 -20.97 15.50
C PRO A 499 -15.55 -20.74 16.84
N ASP A 500 -15.54 -21.73 17.73
CA ASP A 500 -16.25 -21.73 19.02
C ASP A 500 -15.39 -21.20 20.18
N GLY A 501 -14.06 -21.20 20.04
CA GLY A 501 -13.16 -20.64 21.04
C GLY A 501 -11.74 -21.21 21.05
N PRO A 502 -10.99 -20.99 22.14
CA PRO A 502 -9.72 -21.66 22.37
C PRO A 502 -9.91 -23.16 22.63
N VAL A 503 -9.01 -23.97 22.06
CA VAL A 503 -9.02 -25.42 22.15
C VAL A 503 -7.74 -25.89 22.83
N GLY A 504 -7.90 -26.63 23.94
CA GLY A 504 -6.79 -27.18 24.71
C GLY A 504 -5.97 -26.14 25.48
N ASP A 505 -4.91 -26.61 26.12
CA ASP A 505 -4.00 -25.78 26.91
C ASP A 505 -2.96 -25.07 26.02
N PRO A 506 -2.49 -23.87 26.41
CA PRO A 506 -1.43 -23.18 25.69
C PRO A 506 -0.13 -23.99 25.63
N VAL A 507 0.47 -24.09 24.45
CA VAL A 507 1.76 -24.73 24.23
C VAL A 507 2.86 -23.68 24.28
N THR A 508 3.82 -23.87 25.17
CA THR A 508 4.95 -22.95 25.38
C THR A 508 6.22 -23.51 24.74
N GLU A 509 6.87 -22.71 23.90
CA GLU A 509 8.14 -23.03 23.26
C GLU A 509 9.21 -21.99 23.67
N GLU A 510 10.31 -22.46 24.25
CA GLU A 510 11.47 -21.60 24.49
C GLU A 510 12.20 -21.32 23.19
N LYS A 511 12.28 -20.06 22.78
CA LYS A 511 12.95 -19.65 21.53
C LYS A 511 14.43 -19.37 21.74
N VAL A 512 14.78 -18.69 22.84
CA VAL A 512 16.17 -18.37 23.17
C VAL A 512 16.31 -18.00 24.65
N ARG A 513 17.47 -18.29 25.23
CA ARG A 513 17.94 -17.74 26.51
C ARG A 513 19.29 -17.05 26.31
N VAL A 514 19.40 -15.81 26.79
CA VAL A 514 20.61 -14.97 26.70
C VAL A 514 20.96 -14.47 28.09
N ALA A 515 22.24 -14.50 28.44
CA ALA A 515 22.73 -13.90 29.67
C ALA A 515 22.82 -12.37 29.51
N CYS A 516 22.38 -11.67 30.54
CA CYS A 516 22.68 -10.27 30.77
C CYS A 516 23.81 -10.23 31.84
#